data_AF-A0A9D8LFG1-F1
#
_entry.id   AF-A0A9D8LFG1-F1
#
_cell.length_a   1.000
_cell.length_b   1.000
_cell.length_c   1.000
_cell.angle_alpha   90.00
_cell.angle_beta   90.00
_cell.angle_gamma   90.00
#
_symmetry.space_group_name_H-M   'P 1'
#
loop_
_entity.id
_entity.type
_entity.pdbx_description
1 polymer ?
#
loop_
_entity_poly.entity_id
_entity_poly.type
_entity_poly.pdbx_seq_one_letter_code
_entity_poly.pdbx_strand_id
1 'polypeptide(L)'
;SLWYDKRHALGLEASYAAQNRDLPAKVYLYVGEYEALRRGDRRYSQTVDMVADNRTLETTLRGRKYPNLSLKSVVLDDEDHLSVAPRGFTQGLKHLLPAR
;
A
#
# COMPACT_ATOMS: atom_id res chain seq x y z
N SER A 1 -7.98 -5.41 -0.01
CA SER A 1 -7.07 -4.93 -1.07
C SER A 1 -7.54 -3.60 -1.63
N LEU A 2 -6.62 -2.77 -2.14
CA LEU A 2 -6.93 -1.42 -2.63
C LEU A 2 -7.78 -1.39 -3.92
N TRP A 3 -7.87 -2.52 -4.64
CA TRP A 3 -8.71 -2.63 -5.85
C TRP A 3 -10.21 -2.74 -5.56
N TYR A 4 -10.60 -3.14 -4.34
CA TYR A 4 -11.98 -3.48 -3.98
C TYR A 4 -12.96 -2.33 -4.26
N ASP A 5 -14.18 -2.68 -4.71
CA ASP A 5 -15.29 -1.76 -4.99
C ASP A 5 -14.84 -0.52 -5.77
N LYS A 6 -14.23 -0.77 -6.95
CA LYS A 6 -13.70 0.29 -7.84
C LYS A 6 -12.72 1.23 -7.11
N ARG A 7 -11.82 0.66 -6.31
CA ARG A 7 -10.83 1.39 -5.50
C ARG A 7 -11.45 2.32 -4.45
N HIS A 8 -12.47 1.83 -3.75
CA HIS A 8 -13.22 2.58 -2.73
C HIS A 8 -12.31 3.31 -1.73
N ALA A 9 -11.22 2.67 -1.28
CA ALA A 9 -10.27 3.24 -0.33
C ALA A 9 -9.62 4.56 -0.83
N LEU A 10 -9.41 4.72 -2.14
CA LEU A 10 -8.89 5.98 -2.70
C LEU A 10 -9.94 7.10 -2.64
N GLY A 11 -11.23 6.77 -2.76
CA GLY A 11 -12.32 7.72 -2.56
C GLY A 11 -12.43 8.19 -1.11
N LEU A 12 -12.21 7.26 -0.16
CA LEU A 12 -12.14 7.59 1.27
C LEU A 12 -10.96 8.51 1.59
N GLU A 13 -9.78 8.22 1.02
CA GLU A 13 -8.62 9.11 1.13
C GLU A 13 -8.95 10.52 0.62
N ALA A 14 -9.52 10.63 -0.58
CA ALA A 14 -9.83 11.93 -1.18
C ALA A 14 -10.85 12.72 -0.33
N SER A 15 -11.85 12.03 0.21
CA SER A 15 -12.86 12.61 1.11
C SER A 15 -12.24 13.11 2.41
N TYR A 16 -11.31 12.34 2.98
CA TYR A 16 -10.55 12.75 4.16
C TYR A 16 -9.70 14.00 3.87
N ALA A 17 -8.95 14.01 2.77
CA ALA A 17 -8.08 15.11 2.37
C ALA A 17 -8.82 16.42 2.07
N ALA A 18 -10.09 16.33 1.63
CA ALA A 18 -10.92 17.50 1.42
C ALA A 18 -11.24 18.26 2.73
N GLN A 19 -11.32 17.52 3.84
CA GLN A 19 -11.75 18.04 5.15
C GLN A 19 -10.58 18.24 6.13
N ASN A 20 -9.44 17.61 5.87
CA ASN A 20 -8.29 17.59 6.77
C ASN A 20 -7.04 18.14 6.07
N ARG A 21 -6.22 18.87 6.82
CA ARG A 21 -4.93 19.40 6.36
C ARG A 21 -3.74 18.65 6.92
N ASP A 22 -4.00 17.65 7.76
CA ASP A 22 -3.00 16.81 8.38
C ASP A 22 -3.53 15.37 8.53
N LEU A 23 -2.60 14.43 8.67
CA LEU A 23 -2.86 13.04 8.98
C LEU A 23 -1.76 12.58 9.95
N PRO A 24 -1.99 12.69 11.27
CA PRO A 24 -1.00 12.32 12.28
C PRO A 24 -0.92 10.79 12.41
N ALA A 25 -0.15 10.16 11.53
CA ALA A 25 -0.07 8.70 11.44
C ALA A 25 1.32 8.21 10.99
N LYS A 26 1.67 6.99 11.42
CA LYS A 26 2.76 6.21 10.85
C LYS A 26 2.16 5.05 10.06
N VAL A 27 2.42 5.00 8.77
CA VAL A 27 1.82 4.03 7.85
C VAL A 27 2.92 3.21 7.19
N TYR A 28 2.76 1.89 7.23
CA TYR A 28 3.58 0.93 6.49
C TYR A 28 2.69 0.19 5.49
N LEU A 29 2.84 0.54 4.21
CA LEU A 29 2.16 -0.12 3.08
C LEU A 29 3.07 -1.21 2.51
N TYR A 30 2.49 -2.37 2.21
CA TYR A 30 3.20 -3.44 1.52
C TYR A 30 2.28 -4.17 0.54
N VAL A 31 2.90 -4.73 -0.50
CA VAL A 31 2.27 -5.55 -1.54
C VAL A 31 3.32 -6.51 -2.11
N GLY A 32 2.93 -7.70 -2.54
CA GLY A 32 3.82 -8.66 -3.18
C GLY A 32 4.12 -8.29 -4.63
N GLU A 33 5.33 -8.56 -5.09
CA GLU A 33 5.72 -8.30 -6.49
C GLU A 33 4.79 -9.01 -7.48
N TYR A 34 4.43 -10.27 -7.19
CA TYR A 34 3.57 -11.08 -8.05
C TYR A 34 2.10 -10.62 -8.03
N GLU A 35 1.74 -9.62 -7.22
CA GLU A 35 0.41 -9.01 -7.28
C GLU A 35 0.30 -7.92 -8.38
N ALA A 36 1.39 -7.61 -9.10
CA ALA A 36 1.37 -6.78 -10.29
C ALA A 36 0.65 -7.47 -11.46
N LEU A 37 0.09 -6.69 -12.38
CA LEU A 37 -0.55 -7.23 -13.57
C LEU A 37 0.49 -7.57 -14.63
N ARG A 38 0.65 -8.86 -14.94
CA ARG A 38 1.51 -9.33 -16.04
C ARG A 38 0.85 -10.49 -16.76
N ARG A 39 0.21 -10.17 -17.88
CA ARG A 39 -0.49 -11.17 -18.70
C ARG A 39 0.49 -12.21 -19.24
N GLY A 40 0.13 -13.49 -19.08
CA GLY A 40 0.89 -14.62 -19.61
C GLY A 40 1.95 -15.21 -18.68
N ASP A 41 2.35 -14.51 -17.61
CA ASP A 41 3.18 -15.10 -16.56
C ASP A 41 2.29 -15.52 -15.38
N ARG A 42 2.13 -16.83 -15.17
CA ARG A 42 1.20 -17.40 -14.19
C ARG A 42 1.54 -17.08 -12.73
N ARG A 43 2.76 -16.61 -12.44
CA ARG A 43 3.11 -16.15 -11.11
C ARG A 43 2.38 -14.86 -10.76
N TYR A 44 2.20 -13.99 -11.76
CA TYR A 44 1.65 -12.65 -11.58
C TYR A 44 0.12 -12.63 -11.65
N SER A 45 -0.48 -11.58 -11.12
CA SER A 45 -1.91 -11.31 -11.30
C SER A 45 -2.26 -11.14 -12.78
N GLN A 46 -3.43 -11.67 -13.16
CA GLN A 46 -3.93 -11.65 -14.55
C GLN A 46 -5.07 -10.65 -14.79
N THR A 47 -5.65 -10.11 -13.71
CA THR A 47 -6.88 -9.31 -13.79
C THR A 47 -6.76 -7.94 -13.11
N VAL A 48 -5.99 -7.85 -12.03
CA VAL A 48 -5.84 -6.65 -11.22
C VAL A 48 -4.37 -6.31 -11.02
N ASP A 49 -4.05 -5.03 -10.94
CA ASP A 49 -2.68 -4.57 -10.65
C ASP A 49 -2.63 -3.97 -9.26
N MET A 50 -2.37 -4.81 -8.26
CA MET A 50 -2.34 -4.34 -6.86
C MET A 50 -1.08 -3.54 -6.56
N VAL A 51 0.01 -3.76 -7.29
CA VAL A 51 1.22 -2.97 -7.18
C VAL A 51 0.98 -1.55 -7.68
N ALA A 52 0.29 -1.38 -8.81
CA ALA A 52 -0.11 -0.06 -9.30
C ALA A 52 -1.07 0.65 -8.35
N ASP A 53 -2.04 -0.06 -7.77
CA ASP A 53 -2.97 0.51 -6.79
C ASP A 53 -2.24 0.96 -5.52
N ASN A 54 -1.28 0.17 -5.02
CA ASN A 54 -0.44 0.53 -3.87
C ASN A 54 0.44 1.76 -4.15
N ARG A 55 1.07 1.81 -5.33
CA ARG A 55 1.84 2.99 -5.78
C ARG A 55 0.97 4.24 -5.93
N THR A 56 -0.28 4.07 -6.36
CA THR A 56 -1.24 5.17 -6.46
C THR A 56 -1.54 5.75 -5.09
N LEU A 57 -1.87 4.91 -4.10
CA LEU A 57 -2.09 5.39 -2.73
C LEU A 57 -0.84 6.05 -2.15
N GLU A 58 0.34 5.46 -2.34
CA GLU A 58 1.60 6.04 -1.89
C GLU A 58 1.82 7.44 -2.49
N THR A 59 1.69 7.57 -3.82
CA THR A 59 1.91 8.84 -4.52
C THR A 59 0.92 9.90 -4.04
N THR A 60 -0.35 9.51 -3.88
CA THR A 60 -1.40 10.39 -3.36
C THR A 60 -1.03 10.89 -1.96
N LEU A 61 -0.75 9.99 -1.01
CA LEU A 61 -0.41 10.34 0.37
C LEU A 61 0.85 11.22 0.47
N ARG A 62 1.89 10.92 -0.31
CA ARG A 62 3.10 11.77 -0.38
C ARG A 62 2.78 13.14 -0.95
N GLY A 63 1.94 13.20 -1.98
CA GLY A 63 1.51 14.44 -2.63
C GLY A 63 0.70 15.36 -1.73
N ARG A 64 -0.01 14.82 -0.72
CA ARG A 64 -0.75 15.61 0.27
C ARG A 64 0.16 16.47 1.16
N LYS A 65 1.42 16.08 1.33
CA LYS A 65 2.40 16.79 2.19
C LYS A 65 1.89 17.01 3.62
N TYR A 66 1.18 16.03 4.18
CA TYR A 66 0.74 16.11 5.57
C TYR A 66 1.96 16.20 6.50
N PRO A 67 2.01 17.22 7.39
CA PRO A 67 3.20 17.47 8.20
C PRO A 67 3.50 16.33 9.19
N ASN A 68 2.46 15.63 9.68
CA ASN A 68 2.61 14.56 10.68
C ASN A 68 2.41 13.14 10.13
N LEU A 69 2.47 12.98 8.79
CA LEU A 69 2.43 11.66 8.17
C LEU A 69 3.84 11.11 7.94
N SER A 70 4.13 9.96 8.53
CA SER A 70 5.29 9.14 8.18
C SER A 70 4.83 7.94 7.35
N LEU A 71 5.30 7.86 6.10
CA LEU A 71 4.90 6.79 5.16
C LEU A 71 6.11 5.99 4.66
N LYS A 72 6.06 4.68 4.91
CA LYS A 72 6.88 3.67 4.24
C LYS A 72 5.98 2.82 3.35
N SER A 73 6.43 2.56 2.13
CA SER A 73 5.78 1.70 1.16
C SER A 73 6.84 0.76 0.58
N VAL A 74 6.49 -0.50 0.38
CA VAL A 74 7.40 -1.50 -0.17
C VAL A 74 6.65 -2.47 -1.09
N VAL A 75 7.27 -2.81 -2.22
CA VAL A 75 6.93 -3.99 -3.00
C VAL A 75 7.88 -5.09 -2.55
N LEU A 76 7.35 -6.21 -2.07
CA LEU A 76 8.16 -7.32 -1.58
C LEU A 76 8.43 -8.30 -2.72
N ASP A 77 9.70 -8.37 -3.11
CA ASP A 77 10.18 -9.27 -4.16
C ASP A 77 9.86 -10.73 -3.82
N ASP A 78 9.54 -11.50 -4.86
CA ASP A 78 9.19 -12.93 -4.80
C ASP A 78 7.97 -13.30 -3.95
N GLU A 79 7.14 -12.32 -3.56
CA GLU A 79 5.90 -12.57 -2.80
C GLU A 79 4.63 -12.50 -3.67
N ASP A 80 3.67 -13.36 -3.36
CA ASP A 80 2.30 -13.33 -3.92
C ASP A 80 1.26 -13.00 -2.83
N HIS A 81 -0.03 -13.02 -3.21
CA HIS A 81 -1.13 -12.65 -2.31
C HIS A 81 -1.24 -13.54 -1.05
N LEU A 82 -0.77 -14.78 -1.11
CA LEU A 82 -0.79 -15.72 0.00
C LEU A 82 0.46 -15.61 0.87
N SER A 83 1.62 -15.35 0.27
CA SER A 83 2.92 -15.36 0.97
C SER A 83 3.32 -14.00 1.55
N VAL A 84 2.82 -12.90 0.98
CA VAL A 84 3.26 -11.54 1.35
C VAL A 84 2.93 -11.16 2.81
N ALA A 85 1.81 -11.66 3.35
CA ALA A 85 1.29 -11.19 4.63
C ALA A 85 2.24 -11.44 5.82
N PRO A 86 2.77 -12.66 6.06
CA PRO A 86 3.75 -12.89 7.13
C PRO A 86 4.98 -11.98 7.10
N ARG A 87 5.61 -11.81 5.92
CA ARG A 87 6.81 -10.98 5.75
C ARG A 87 6.49 -9.50 5.89
N GLY A 88 5.46 -9.02 5.20
CA GLY A 88 5.03 -7.62 5.23
C GLY A 88 4.61 -7.19 6.63
N PHE A 89 3.84 -8.02 7.33
CA PHE A 89 3.43 -7.77 8.71
C PHE A 89 4.62 -7.66 9.66
N THR A 90 5.55 -8.63 9.61
CA THR A 90 6.75 -8.62 10.46
C THR A 90 7.61 -7.38 10.22
N GLN A 91 7.85 -7.02 8.96
CA GLN A 91 8.60 -5.79 8.63
C GLN A 91 7.86 -4.53 9.08
N GLY A 92 6.53 -4.49 8.94
CA GLY A 92 5.68 -3.41 9.42
C GLY A 92 5.80 -3.21 10.92
N LEU A 93 5.74 -4.29 11.72
CA LEU A 93 5.94 -4.22 13.16
C LEU A 93 7.32 -3.64 13.51
N LYS A 94 8.38 -4.13 12.88
CA LYS A 94 9.75 -3.62 13.11
C LYS A 94 9.92 -2.16 12.72
N HIS A 95 9.15 -1.66 11.74
CA HIS A 95 9.23 -0.28 11.29
C HIS A 95 8.41 0.68 12.16
N LEU A 96 7.21 0.25 12.57
CA LEU A 96 6.24 1.11 13.25
C LEU A 96 6.47 1.15 14.76
N LEU A 97 6.94 0.06 15.34
CA LEU A 97 7.17 -0.05 16.77
C LEU A 97 8.62 0.31 17.11
N PRO A 98 8.86 1.02 18.22
CA PRO A 98 10.21 1.33 18.66
C PRO A 98 10.98 0.05 19.00
N ALA A 99 12.28 0.04 18.71
CA ALA A 99 13.19 -0.95 19.28
C ALA A 99 13.15 -0.80 20.81
N ARG A 100 12.97 -1.91 21.50
CA ARG A 100 13.10 -1.99 22.97
C ARG A 100 14.54 -2.30 23.33
#